data_AF-A0A5C7JAI3-F1
#
_entry.id   AF-A0A5C7JAI3-F1
#
_cell.length_a   1.000
_cell.length_b   1.000
_cell.length_c   1.000
_cell.angle_alpha   90.00
_cell.angle_beta   90.00
_cell.angle_gamma   90.00
#
_symmetry.space_group_name_H-M   'P 1'
#
loop_
_entity.id
_entity.type
_entity.pdbx_description
1 polymer ?
#
loop_
_entity_poly.entity_id
_entity_poly.type
_entity_poly.pdbx_seq_one_letter_code
_entity_poly.pdbx_strand_id
1 'polypeptide(L)'
;MTGRTHRWRQDGYALLALVTLLGLFALLAVVRFVRVTGTDPHALEHDSAVLNQAKEALIGYAATYRDTHASIPPPSVGFLPCPASDGNGNAAAGCSSQGFAVAGILPFRTLKLPDLRDARGECLWYAVAGTVKNSPSLLQLNWDVQGQFVIRDAGGNVLATAPAIDDGGPVAAIIAPGAPIGAQARATAATTCGHAPTLAQFLEGGPVFPNAGVVDLRSGTAGSQTANDRVVWISGRELFDRVDKRADFAPLLNGLIDEMANCLGYGLPAPALAVTLGGHAFGLVPNTTTSGTPSICPPSGNSVSADYIQLWRNWRELFRYMSCSGGTQCATVNAAACRGVLIFGGKRASGQSRATAADKASAANYLEGTLLGTWTAGGLNYGGPAVYDPASPTTDVVRCLN
;
A
#
# COMPACT_ATOMS: atom_id res chain seq x y z
N MET A 1 -50.63 -59.66 54.85
CA MET A 1 -50.71 -58.84 53.62
C MET A 1 -49.30 -58.55 53.16
N THR A 2 -49.03 -58.89 51.91
CA THR A 2 -47.72 -58.90 51.23
C THR A 2 -47.24 -57.49 50.86
N GLY A 3 -46.00 -57.15 51.21
CA GLY A 3 -45.31 -55.96 50.71
C GLY A 3 -43.88 -56.30 50.27
N ARG A 4 -43.70 -56.56 48.96
CA ARG A 4 -42.40 -56.80 48.33
C ARG A 4 -41.89 -55.46 47.80
N THR A 5 -40.92 -54.83 48.46
CA THR A 5 -40.28 -53.60 47.95
C THR A 5 -39.06 -53.95 47.11
N HIS A 6 -39.12 -53.58 45.83
CA HIS A 6 -38.03 -53.66 44.85
C HIS A 6 -36.82 -52.82 45.30
N ARG A 7 -35.65 -53.44 45.47
CA ARG A 7 -34.36 -52.74 45.59
C ARG A 7 -33.81 -52.50 44.18
N TRP A 8 -33.88 -51.27 43.68
CA TRP A 8 -33.12 -50.87 42.51
C TRP A 8 -31.71 -50.45 42.96
N ARG A 9 -30.70 -51.20 42.49
CA ARG A 9 -29.28 -50.84 42.49
C ARG A 9 -29.06 -49.78 41.42
N GLN A 10 -28.51 -48.61 41.75
CA GLN A 10 -27.75 -47.77 40.81
C GLN A 10 -26.76 -46.84 41.55
N ASP A 11 -25.55 -47.34 41.86
CA ASP A 11 -24.40 -46.49 42.27
C ASP A 11 -23.38 -46.31 41.13
N GLY A 12 -23.74 -46.67 39.88
CA GLY A 12 -22.84 -46.59 38.73
C GLY A 12 -22.64 -45.18 38.15
N TYR A 13 -23.62 -44.31 38.29
CA TYR A 13 -23.58 -42.96 37.70
C TYR A 13 -22.73 -41.97 38.50
N ALA A 14 -22.65 -42.13 39.81
CA ALA A 14 -21.85 -41.25 40.67
C ALA A 14 -20.35 -41.37 40.35
N LEU A 15 -19.86 -42.59 40.11
CA LEU A 15 -18.47 -42.83 39.75
C LEU A 15 -18.14 -42.26 38.37
N LEU A 16 -19.02 -42.44 37.37
CA LEU A 16 -18.85 -41.89 36.03
C LEU A 16 -18.86 -40.36 36.04
N ALA A 17 -19.74 -39.74 36.83
CA ALA A 17 -19.78 -38.28 37.01
C ALA A 17 -18.50 -37.75 37.68
N LEU A 18 -17.97 -38.46 38.67
CA LEU A 18 -16.72 -38.09 39.35
C LEU A 18 -15.51 -38.22 38.40
N VAL A 19 -15.42 -39.32 37.64
CA VAL A 19 -14.32 -39.55 36.69
C VAL A 19 -14.35 -38.54 35.55
N THR A 20 -15.53 -38.17 35.07
CA THR A 20 -15.67 -37.12 34.04
C THR A 20 -15.29 -35.74 34.59
N LEU A 21 -15.69 -35.40 35.82
CA LEU A 21 -15.28 -34.14 36.46
C LEU A 21 -13.77 -34.09 36.74
N LEU A 22 -13.17 -35.19 37.21
CA LEU A 22 -11.72 -35.29 37.42
C LEU A 22 -10.97 -35.25 36.08
N GLY A 23 -11.51 -35.87 35.03
CA GLY A 23 -10.98 -35.79 33.67
C GLY A 23 -10.99 -34.36 33.14
N LEU A 24 -12.10 -33.63 33.30
CA LEU A 24 -12.22 -32.23 32.92
C LEU A 24 -11.29 -31.32 33.74
N PHE A 25 -11.17 -31.57 35.04
CA PHE A 25 -10.25 -30.83 35.90
C PHE A 25 -8.79 -31.09 35.54
N ALA A 26 -8.41 -32.33 35.25
CA ALA A 26 -7.07 -32.69 34.78
C ALA A 26 -6.78 -32.05 33.41
N LEU A 27 -7.75 -32.03 32.50
CA LEU A 27 -7.60 -31.36 31.19
C LEU A 27 -7.42 -29.84 31.35
N LEU A 28 -8.23 -29.20 32.19
CA LEU A 28 -8.11 -27.77 32.49
C LEU A 28 -6.80 -27.43 33.22
N ALA A 29 -6.34 -28.31 34.12
CA ALA A 29 -5.04 -28.17 34.78
C ALA A 29 -3.91 -28.30 33.75
N VAL A 30 -3.96 -29.27 32.85
CA VAL A 30 -2.98 -29.43 31.77
C VAL A 30 -2.94 -28.19 30.88
N VAL A 31 -4.10 -27.61 30.49
CA VAL A 31 -4.14 -26.38 29.69
C VAL A 31 -3.52 -25.18 30.44
N ARG A 32 -3.63 -25.11 31.78
CA ARG A 32 -2.96 -24.08 32.58
C ARG A 32 -1.46 -24.32 32.80
N PHE A 33 -1.01 -25.58 32.72
CA PHE A 33 0.39 -25.98 32.84
C PHE A 33 1.16 -26.00 31.51
N VAL A 34 0.45 -26.02 30.36
CA VAL A 34 1.05 -25.72 29.06
C VAL A 34 1.23 -24.20 28.95
N ARG A 35 2.07 -23.63 29.80
CA ARG A 35 2.81 -22.42 29.44
C ARG A 35 3.83 -22.89 28.42
N VAL A 36 3.69 -22.43 27.17
CA VAL A 36 4.78 -22.56 26.18
C VAL A 36 5.97 -21.85 26.79
N THR A 37 6.92 -22.60 27.34
CA THR A 37 8.12 -22.08 27.97
C THR A 37 8.86 -21.23 26.95
N GLY A 38 8.87 -19.91 27.13
CA GLY A 38 9.61 -18.97 26.28
C GLY A 38 8.80 -17.79 25.74
N THR A 39 7.46 -17.83 25.74
CA THR A 39 6.63 -16.68 25.31
C THR A 39 5.98 -15.99 26.50
N ASP A 40 6.21 -14.68 26.64
CA ASP A 40 5.49 -13.84 27.59
C ASP A 40 4.24 -13.28 26.89
N PRO A 41 3.03 -13.76 27.25
CA PRO A 41 1.81 -13.33 26.57
C PRO A 41 1.56 -11.83 26.69
N HIS A 42 1.96 -11.21 27.80
CA HIS A 42 1.81 -9.76 28.00
C HIS A 42 2.74 -8.98 27.08
N ALA A 43 3.98 -9.45 26.91
CA ALA A 43 4.91 -8.86 25.96
C ALA A 43 4.37 -8.96 24.52
N LEU A 44 3.83 -10.12 24.13
CA LEU A 44 3.24 -10.32 22.81
C LEU A 44 2.04 -9.40 22.55
N GLU A 45 1.16 -9.26 23.53
CA GLU A 45 0.00 -8.38 23.44
C GLU A 45 0.42 -6.91 23.33
N HIS A 46 1.36 -6.47 24.18
CA HIS A 46 1.93 -5.12 24.16
C HIS A 46 2.57 -4.80 22.81
N ASP A 47 3.45 -5.67 22.31
CA ASP A 47 4.11 -5.49 21.00
C ASP A 47 3.09 -5.39 19.87
N SER A 48 2.02 -6.18 19.94
CA SER A 48 0.95 -6.13 18.94
C SER A 48 0.24 -4.78 18.95
N ALA A 49 -0.03 -4.25 20.15
CA ALA A 49 -0.72 -2.99 20.31
C ALA A 49 0.12 -1.81 19.78
N VAL A 50 1.40 -1.74 20.15
CA VAL A 50 2.28 -0.64 19.72
C VAL A 50 2.60 -0.71 18.22
N LEU A 51 2.80 -1.90 17.65
CA LEU A 51 3.01 -2.08 16.22
C LEU A 51 1.76 -1.68 15.42
N ASN A 52 0.57 -2.07 15.87
CA ASN A 52 -0.69 -1.68 15.22
C ASN A 52 -0.93 -0.17 15.35
N GLN A 53 -0.63 0.45 16.49
CA GLN A 53 -0.76 1.90 16.66
C GLN A 53 0.19 2.66 15.71
N ALA A 54 1.44 2.22 15.58
CA ALA A 54 2.41 2.78 14.64
C ALA A 54 1.95 2.62 13.18
N LYS A 55 1.46 1.42 12.82
CA LYS A 55 0.89 1.12 11.51
C LYS A 55 -0.26 2.06 11.16
N GLU A 56 -1.23 2.21 12.06
CA GLU A 56 -2.39 3.07 11.86
C GLU A 56 -2.01 4.55 11.73
N ALA A 57 -1.00 5.00 12.48
CA ALA A 57 -0.49 6.37 12.36
C ALA A 57 0.19 6.63 11.01
N LEU A 58 0.94 5.66 10.48
CA LEU A 58 1.56 5.74 9.15
C LEU A 58 0.49 5.79 8.05
N ILE A 59 -0.53 4.92 8.14
CA ILE A 59 -1.67 4.92 7.22
C ILE A 59 -2.44 6.26 7.31
N GLY A 60 -2.64 6.78 8.52
CA GLY A 60 -3.27 8.09 8.75
C GLY A 60 -2.45 9.26 8.21
N TYR A 61 -1.13 9.22 8.36
CA TYR A 61 -0.21 10.20 7.77
C TYR A 61 -0.32 10.20 6.25
N ALA A 62 -0.24 9.02 5.61
CA ALA A 62 -0.35 8.90 4.17
C ALA A 62 -1.72 9.35 3.64
N ALA A 63 -2.79 9.02 4.39
CA ALA A 63 -4.13 9.46 4.06
C ALA A 63 -4.25 10.97 4.11
N THR A 64 -3.65 11.64 5.10
CA THR A 64 -3.73 13.11 5.31
C THR A 64 -2.54 13.90 4.74
N TYR A 65 -1.67 13.24 3.97
CA TYR A 65 -0.42 13.82 3.49
C TYR A 65 -0.67 15.13 2.73
N ARG A 66 -1.65 15.11 1.83
CA ARG A 66 -2.09 16.29 1.07
C ARG A 66 -2.38 17.50 1.95
N ASP A 67 -3.14 17.30 3.02
CA ASP A 67 -3.68 18.40 3.83
C ASP A 67 -2.60 18.99 4.75
N THR A 68 -1.64 18.17 5.12
CA THR A 68 -0.55 18.52 6.05
C THR A 68 0.70 19.03 5.36
N HIS A 69 0.83 18.83 4.04
CA HIS A 69 2.00 19.21 3.23
C HIS A 69 1.63 20.11 2.04
N ALA A 70 0.49 20.80 2.11
CA ALA A 70 -0.06 21.63 1.03
C ALA A 70 0.86 22.77 0.56
N SER A 71 1.81 23.22 1.39
CA SER A 71 2.77 24.29 1.06
C SER A 71 4.07 23.80 0.39
N ILE A 72 4.23 22.50 0.16
CA ILE A 72 5.33 21.93 -0.63
C ILE A 72 4.75 21.57 -2.01
N PRO A 73 5.09 22.27 -3.10
CA PRO A 73 4.44 22.12 -4.40
C PRO A 73 4.44 20.67 -4.93
N PRO A 74 3.26 20.09 -5.28
CA PRO A 74 1.97 20.23 -4.56
C PRO A 74 1.13 18.90 -4.51
N PRO A 75 -0.19 18.91 -4.14
CA PRO A 75 -0.87 17.90 -3.33
C PRO A 75 -0.90 16.51 -3.96
N SER A 76 -0.22 15.60 -3.32
CA SER A 76 -0.32 14.18 -3.60
C SER A 76 -0.90 13.46 -2.39
N VAL A 77 -1.30 12.22 -2.60
CA VAL A 77 -1.84 11.34 -1.55
C VAL A 77 -0.94 10.11 -1.42
N GLY A 78 -1.04 9.44 -0.27
CA GLY A 78 -0.40 8.14 -0.09
C GLY A 78 1.08 8.18 0.27
N PHE A 79 1.74 9.35 0.29
CA PHE A 79 3.16 9.41 0.64
C PHE A 79 3.39 9.09 2.12
N LEU A 80 4.40 8.26 2.38
CA LEU A 80 4.87 7.93 3.72
C LEU A 80 6.10 8.76 4.10
N PRO A 81 6.30 9.06 5.40
CA PRO A 81 7.42 9.87 5.82
C PRO A 81 8.73 9.08 5.67
N CYS A 82 9.84 9.80 5.58
CA CYS A 82 11.14 9.17 5.82
C CYS A 82 11.25 8.67 7.28
N PRO A 83 11.99 7.58 7.52
CA PRO A 83 12.37 7.21 8.88
C PRO A 83 13.17 8.33 9.56
N ALA A 84 13.16 8.33 10.90
CA ALA A 84 14.06 9.18 11.65
C ALA A 84 15.50 8.64 11.48
N SER A 85 16.41 9.54 11.10
CA SER A 85 17.84 9.22 10.96
C SER A 85 18.57 9.06 12.28
N ASP A 86 17.92 9.51 13.36
CA ASP A 86 18.39 9.43 14.74
C ASP A 86 17.18 9.14 15.66
N GLY A 87 17.43 9.18 16.96
CA GLY A 87 16.41 8.98 17.98
C GLY A 87 15.55 10.18 18.37
N ASN A 88 15.60 11.29 17.62
CA ASN A 88 14.89 12.49 18.01
C ASN A 88 13.36 12.37 17.78
N GLY A 89 12.94 11.36 17.01
CA GLY A 89 11.55 11.03 16.73
C GLY A 89 10.93 11.81 15.56
N ASN A 90 11.70 12.64 14.86
CA ASN A 90 11.26 13.38 13.67
C ASN A 90 11.74 12.65 12.40
N ALA A 91 10.88 12.63 11.39
CA ALA A 91 11.23 12.15 10.06
C ALA A 91 12.38 12.97 9.48
N ALA A 92 13.33 12.30 8.84
CA ALA A 92 14.37 12.99 8.08
C ALA A 92 13.75 13.81 6.94
N ALA A 93 14.35 14.96 6.61
CA ALA A 93 13.89 15.80 5.50
C ALA A 93 13.98 15.09 4.12
N GLY A 94 14.88 14.12 4.02
CA GLY A 94 15.00 13.19 2.90
C GLY A 94 15.79 11.96 3.33
N CYS A 95 15.53 10.82 2.68
CA CYS A 95 16.11 9.55 3.07
C CYS A 95 16.48 8.70 1.86
N SER A 96 17.76 8.31 1.76
CA SER A 96 18.32 7.53 0.65
C SER A 96 18.06 8.14 -0.75
N SER A 97 18.47 7.47 -1.81
CA SER A 97 18.23 7.92 -3.20
C SER A 97 16.82 7.59 -3.66
N GLN A 98 16.35 8.28 -4.71
CA GLN A 98 15.00 8.08 -5.27
C GLN A 98 14.75 6.63 -5.67
N GLY A 99 13.60 6.07 -5.29
CA GLY A 99 13.23 4.68 -5.58
C GLY A 99 13.91 3.61 -4.71
N PHE A 100 14.81 3.99 -3.80
CA PHE A 100 15.52 3.05 -2.94
C PHE A 100 14.79 2.96 -1.61
N ALA A 101 14.56 1.73 -1.14
CA ALA A 101 14.06 1.47 0.20
C ALA A 101 15.07 1.92 1.25
N VAL A 102 14.58 2.25 2.45
CA VAL A 102 15.41 2.69 3.57
C VAL A 102 14.75 2.32 4.88
N ALA A 103 15.55 2.07 5.91
CA ALA A 103 15.10 1.84 7.27
C ALA A 103 15.79 2.78 8.26
N GLY A 104 15.09 3.07 9.35
CA GLY A 104 15.55 3.87 10.48
C GLY A 104 14.59 3.75 11.65
N ILE A 105 14.65 4.68 12.60
CA ILE A 105 13.72 4.68 13.73
C ILE A 105 12.35 5.20 13.28
N LEU A 106 11.28 4.68 13.89
CA LEU A 106 9.92 5.19 13.69
C LEU A 106 9.88 6.70 14.06
N PRO A 107 9.46 7.58 13.15
CA PRO A 107 9.41 9.02 13.40
C PRO A 107 8.16 9.39 14.23
N PHE A 108 8.10 8.92 15.48
CA PHE A 108 6.92 9.00 16.34
C PHE A 108 6.41 10.44 16.55
N ARG A 109 7.28 11.46 16.64
CA ARG A 109 6.86 12.87 16.77
C ARG A 109 6.21 13.38 15.49
N THR A 110 6.77 13.08 14.32
CA THR A 110 6.15 13.40 13.02
C THR A 110 4.78 12.73 12.88
N LEU A 111 4.65 11.50 13.39
CA LEU A 111 3.40 10.75 13.41
C LEU A 111 2.43 11.17 14.54
N LYS A 112 2.81 12.16 15.36
CA LYS A 112 2.05 12.62 16.54
C LYS A 112 1.70 11.49 17.52
N LEU A 113 2.61 10.53 17.64
CA LEU A 113 2.55 9.43 18.58
C LEU A 113 3.37 9.74 19.84
N PRO A 114 3.03 9.12 20.98
CA PRO A 114 3.99 9.00 22.07
C PRO A 114 5.21 8.17 21.61
N ASP A 115 6.25 8.16 22.43
CA ASP A 115 7.41 7.30 22.24
C ASP A 115 7.02 5.82 22.42
N LEU A 116 6.59 5.19 21.32
CA LEU A 116 6.17 3.80 21.29
C LEU A 116 7.38 2.88 21.35
N ARG A 117 7.35 1.97 22.32
CA ARG A 117 8.40 0.97 22.57
C ARG A 117 7.82 -0.42 22.61
N ASP A 118 8.63 -1.39 22.21
CA ASP A 118 8.30 -2.79 22.42
C ASP A 118 8.33 -3.15 23.92
N ALA A 119 7.95 -4.39 24.24
CA ALA A 119 7.86 -4.89 25.61
C ALA A 119 9.22 -5.01 26.31
N ARG A 120 10.33 -4.85 25.58
CA ARG A 120 11.70 -4.81 26.10
C ARG A 120 12.22 -3.39 26.25
N GLY A 121 11.39 -2.39 25.91
CA GLY A 121 11.75 -0.98 26.00
C GLY A 121 12.54 -0.48 24.80
N GLU A 122 12.61 -1.25 23.72
CA GLU A 122 13.33 -0.86 22.50
C GLU A 122 12.46 0.01 21.61
N CYS A 123 13.10 0.90 20.87
CA CYS A 123 12.41 1.77 19.92
C CYS A 123 11.96 0.97 18.70
N LEU A 124 10.78 1.29 18.19
CA LEU A 124 10.27 0.68 16.97
C LEU A 124 11.09 1.15 15.76
N TRP A 125 11.45 0.20 14.92
CA TRP A 125 12.06 0.42 13.62
C TRP A 125 11.00 0.59 12.54
N TYR A 126 11.36 1.34 11.51
CA TYR A 126 10.50 1.63 10.40
C TYR A 126 11.28 1.57 9.09
N ALA A 127 10.81 0.73 8.18
CA ALA A 127 11.30 0.62 6.81
C ALA A 127 10.24 1.11 5.83
N VAL A 128 10.65 1.92 4.85
CA VAL A 128 9.78 2.49 3.83
C VAL A 128 10.32 2.19 2.44
N ALA A 129 9.43 1.78 1.54
CA ALA A 129 9.79 1.55 0.15
C ALA A 129 10.04 2.90 -0.55
N GLY A 130 11.03 2.94 -1.43
CA GLY A 130 11.32 4.09 -2.27
C GLY A 130 10.19 4.45 -3.24
N THR A 131 9.24 3.54 -3.45
CA THR A 131 8.01 3.75 -4.24
C THR A 131 6.97 4.62 -3.54
N VAL A 132 7.00 4.73 -2.22
CA VAL A 132 6.00 5.45 -1.42
C VAL A 132 6.56 6.54 -0.50
N LYS A 133 7.89 6.61 -0.31
CA LYS A 133 8.49 7.65 0.54
C LYS A 133 8.27 9.06 -0.03
N ASN A 134 8.13 10.03 0.86
CA ASN A 134 7.87 11.41 0.49
C ASN A 134 9.10 12.15 -0.06
N SER A 135 10.32 11.75 0.31
CA SER A 135 11.53 12.50 -0.06
C SER A 135 12.80 11.62 -0.17
N PRO A 136 13.47 11.57 -1.34
CA PRO A 136 12.99 12.00 -2.66
C PRO A 136 11.89 11.05 -3.19
N SER A 137 10.80 11.62 -3.72
CA SER A 137 9.67 10.87 -4.28
C SER A 137 9.87 10.49 -5.75
N LEU A 138 9.45 9.28 -6.14
CA LEU A 138 9.43 8.83 -7.55
C LEU A 138 8.35 9.51 -8.41
N LEU A 139 7.33 10.09 -7.79
CA LEU A 139 6.23 10.80 -8.46
C LEU A 139 5.54 9.89 -9.51
N GLN A 140 5.27 8.66 -9.07
CA GLN A 140 4.53 7.57 -9.73
C GLN A 140 3.70 6.81 -8.67
N LEU A 141 3.08 7.55 -7.74
CA LEU A 141 2.38 6.99 -6.59
C LEU A 141 0.86 7.02 -6.78
N ASN A 142 0.28 5.88 -7.13
CA ASN A 142 -1.16 5.65 -7.22
C ASN A 142 -1.53 4.31 -6.55
N TRP A 143 -2.80 3.93 -6.59
CA TRP A 143 -3.32 2.72 -5.95
C TRP A 143 -2.74 1.39 -6.47
N ASP A 144 -1.98 1.40 -7.57
CA ASP A 144 -1.30 0.22 -8.11
C ASP A 144 0.17 0.14 -7.65
N VAL A 145 0.58 0.99 -6.70
CA VAL A 145 1.95 1.02 -6.19
C VAL A 145 2.43 -0.35 -5.73
N GLN A 146 3.67 -0.66 -6.09
CA GLN A 146 4.34 -1.91 -5.71
C GLN A 146 5.26 -1.68 -4.51
N GLY A 147 5.23 -2.62 -3.59
CA GLY A 147 6.11 -2.73 -2.45
C GLY A 147 7.54 -3.10 -2.83
N GLN A 148 8.41 -3.09 -1.82
CA GLN A 148 9.81 -3.50 -1.95
C GLN A 148 10.25 -4.45 -0.82
N PHE A 149 9.36 -4.90 0.06
CA PHE A 149 9.73 -5.82 1.14
C PHE A 149 9.11 -7.20 0.94
N VAL A 150 9.95 -8.23 0.96
CA VAL A 150 9.52 -9.62 1.17
C VAL A 150 9.60 -9.90 2.66
N ILE A 151 8.50 -10.31 3.27
CA ILE A 151 8.46 -10.66 4.69
C ILE A 151 8.48 -12.17 4.80
N ARG A 152 9.44 -12.71 5.56
CA ARG A 152 9.57 -14.14 5.83
C ARG A 152 9.43 -14.44 7.31
N ASP A 153 8.88 -15.59 7.67
CA ASP A 153 8.93 -16.05 9.04
C ASP A 153 10.35 -16.54 9.44
N ALA A 154 10.52 -16.92 10.70
CA ALA A 154 11.79 -17.45 11.21
C ALA A 154 12.30 -18.69 10.46
N GLY A 155 11.38 -19.49 9.90
CA GLY A 155 11.68 -20.68 9.09
C GLY A 155 12.00 -20.39 7.62
N GLY A 156 11.87 -19.14 7.18
CA GLY A 156 12.12 -18.70 5.80
C GLY A 156 10.90 -18.76 4.89
N ASN A 157 9.72 -19.13 5.41
CA ASN A 157 8.48 -19.14 4.61
C ASN A 157 8.06 -17.71 4.30
N VAL A 158 7.61 -17.48 3.07
CA VAL A 158 7.14 -16.15 2.63
C VAL A 158 5.78 -15.86 3.24
N LEU A 159 5.69 -14.81 4.05
CA LEU A 159 4.45 -14.27 4.62
C LEU A 159 3.85 -13.20 3.72
N ALA A 160 4.69 -12.41 3.06
CA ALA A 160 4.29 -11.41 2.07
C ALA A 160 5.40 -11.25 1.03
N THR A 161 5.03 -11.01 -0.22
CA THR A 161 5.96 -10.83 -1.34
C THR A 161 5.91 -9.42 -1.90
N ALA A 162 7.00 -9.00 -2.52
CA ALA A 162 7.08 -7.77 -3.30
C ALA A 162 7.92 -8.02 -4.56
N PRO A 163 7.51 -7.55 -5.75
CA PRO A 163 6.17 -7.00 -6.06
C PRO A 163 5.06 -8.04 -5.87
N ALA A 164 3.80 -7.60 -5.76
CA ALA A 164 2.65 -8.50 -5.64
C ALA A 164 1.45 -8.05 -6.48
N ILE A 165 0.84 -9.02 -7.18
CA ILE A 165 -0.30 -8.77 -8.06
C ILE A 165 -1.58 -8.49 -7.25
N ASP A 166 -1.76 -9.08 -6.07
CA ASP A 166 -3.01 -8.91 -5.35
C ASP A 166 -3.04 -7.56 -4.65
N ASP A 167 -2.20 -7.35 -3.65
CA ASP A 167 -2.26 -6.19 -2.75
C ASP A 167 -1.14 -5.16 -2.98
N GLY A 168 -0.34 -5.33 -4.04
CA GLY A 168 0.84 -4.51 -4.31
C GLY A 168 2.06 -4.89 -3.45
N GLY A 169 1.88 -5.72 -2.42
CA GLY A 169 2.94 -6.14 -1.52
C GLY A 169 3.32 -5.06 -0.50
N PRO A 170 4.19 -5.40 0.46
CA PRO A 170 4.62 -4.49 1.53
C PRO A 170 5.36 -3.24 1.00
N VAL A 171 4.76 -2.07 1.23
CA VAL A 171 5.35 -0.74 0.95
C VAL A 171 5.99 -0.10 2.17
N ALA A 172 5.69 -0.63 3.36
CA ALA A 172 6.33 -0.27 4.61
C ALA A 172 6.31 -1.44 5.59
N ALA A 173 7.29 -1.46 6.50
CA ALA A 173 7.37 -2.40 7.61
C ALA A 173 7.69 -1.65 8.90
N ILE A 174 7.02 -2.03 9.99
CA ILE A 174 7.26 -1.59 11.36
C ILE A 174 7.78 -2.80 12.12
N ILE A 175 8.88 -2.63 12.83
CA ILE A 175 9.63 -3.75 13.41
C ILE A 175 9.88 -3.46 14.89
N ALA A 176 9.46 -4.39 15.74
CA ALA A 176 9.83 -4.42 17.16
C ALA A 176 11.03 -5.37 17.29
N PRO A 177 12.22 -4.88 17.70
CA PRO A 177 13.45 -5.65 17.64
C PRO A 177 13.62 -6.65 18.81
N GLY A 178 12.69 -6.69 19.75
CA GLY A 178 12.69 -7.66 20.84
C GLY A 178 13.91 -7.54 21.76
N ALA A 179 14.22 -8.61 22.49
CA ALA A 179 15.39 -8.62 23.37
C ALA A 179 16.68 -8.79 22.55
N PRO A 180 17.82 -8.21 22.97
CA PRO A 180 19.10 -8.46 22.32
C PRO A 180 19.41 -9.96 22.29
N ILE A 181 19.75 -10.49 21.11
CA ILE A 181 20.15 -11.90 20.93
C ILE A 181 21.52 -12.02 20.26
N GLY A 182 22.23 -13.12 20.58
CA GLY A 182 23.56 -13.41 20.02
C GLY A 182 24.59 -12.31 20.32
N ALA A 183 25.18 -11.74 19.28
CA ALA A 183 26.21 -10.70 19.36
C ALA A 183 25.66 -9.27 19.26
N GLN A 184 24.33 -9.08 19.32
CA GLN A 184 23.72 -7.75 19.31
C GLN A 184 24.20 -6.94 20.52
N ALA A 185 25.02 -5.92 20.26
CA ALA A 185 25.50 -4.98 21.26
C ALA A 185 24.78 -3.64 21.05
N ARG A 186 23.67 -3.45 21.78
CA ARG A 186 22.88 -2.22 21.74
C ARG A 186 23.44 -1.28 22.80
N ALA A 187 24.00 -0.15 22.38
CA ALA A 187 24.48 0.86 23.33
C ALA A 187 23.29 1.41 24.13
N THR A 188 23.51 1.85 25.37
CA THR A 188 22.48 2.58 26.13
C THR A 188 22.28 3.97 25.51
N ALA A 189 21.02 4.42 25.40
CA ALA A 189 20.69 5.65 24.68
C ALA A 189 20.98 6.90 25.52
N ALA A 190 21.64 7.91 24.92
CA ALA A 190 21.85 9.22 25.54
C ALA A 190 20.58 10.11 25.49
N THR A 191 19.63 9.80 24.60
CA THR A 191 18.29 10.41 24.52
C THR A 191 17.23 9.33 24.28
N THR A 192 15.95 9.70 24.33
CA THR A 192 14.78 8.81 24.26
C THR A 192 14.95 7.67 23.23
N CYS A 193 15.26 7.89 21.94
CA CYS A 193 15.60 6.79 21.00
C CYS A 193 17.00 6.92 20.37
N GLY A 194 17.89 7.63 21.06
CA GLY A 194 18.99 8.48 20.57
C GLY A 194 20.17 7.93 19.77
N HIS A 195 20.15 6.71 19.24
CA HIS A 195 21.30 6.20 18.50
C HIS A 195 21.22 6.55 17.02
N ALA A 196 22.37 6.66 16.35
CA ALA A 196 22.46 6.36 14.94
C ALA A 196 22.44 4.82 14.85
N PRO A 197 21.29 4.21 14.57
CA PRO A 197 21.12 2.82 14.88
C PRO A 197 21.73 2.01 13.72
N THR A 198 22.77 1.22 14.02
CA THR A 198 23.33 0.34 13.00
C THR A 198 22.37 -0.83 12.86
N LEU A 199 21.72 -0.97 11.70
CA LEU A 199 20.66 -1.95 11.45
C LEU A 199 21.00 -3.36 11.96
N ALA A 200 22.24 -3.80 11.71
CA ALA A 200 22.77 -5.11 12.09
C ALA A 200 22.90 -5.34 13.62
N GLN A 201 22.87 -4.28 14.44
CA GLN A 201 22.90 -4.38 15.90
C GLN A 201 21.52 -4.64 16.52
N PHE A 202 20.44 -4.50 15.73
CA PHE A 202 19.07 -4.60 16.21
C PHE A 202 18.26 -5.64 15.45
N LEU A 203 18.36 -5.68 14.12
CA LEU A 203 17.51 -6.52 13.28
C LEU A 203 18.20 -7.84 12.90
N GLU A 204 17.48 -8.94 13.04
CA GLU A 204 17.89 -10.26 12.64
C GLU A 204 17.86 -10.48 11.12
N GLY A 205 18.71 -11.42 10.69
CA GLY A 205 18.90 -11.71 9.28
C GLY A 205 19.76 -10.68 8.55
N GLY A 206 20.11 -9.56 9.19
CA GLY A 206 20.97 -8.52 8.63
C GLY A 206 20.41 -7.98 7.31
N PRO A 207 19.18 -7.43 7.30
CA PRO A 207 18.53 -7.07 6.06
C PRO A 207 19.38 -6.09 5.27
N VAL A 208 19.59 -6.42 4.00
CA VAL A 208 20.38 -5.60 3.07
C VAL A 208 19.43 -4.67 2.34
N PHE A 209 19.74 -3.38 2.36
CA PHE A 209 18.99 -2.36 1.64
C PHE A 209 19.78 -2.01 0.37
N PRO A 210 19.49 -2.66 -0.76
CA PRO A 210 20.22 -2.44 -1.98
C PRO A 210 19.89 -1.07 -2.58
N ASN A 211 20.77 -0.61 -3.48
CA ASN A 211 20.51 0.55 -4.30
C ASN A 211 19.32 0.36 -5.26
N ALA A 212 18.77 -0.83 -5.44
CA ALA A 212 17.48 -1.04 -6.11
C ALA A 212 17.01 -2.46 -5.85
N GLY A 213 15.70 -2.66 -5.81
CA GLY A 213 15.10 -3.98 -5.74
C GLY A 213 14.40 -4.26 -4.41
N VAL A 214 14.36 -5.55 -4.07
CA VAL A 214 13.59 -6.09 -2.96
C VAL A 214 14.48 -6.26 -1.73
N VAL A 215 13.92 -6.00 -0.56
CA VAL A 215 14.53 -6.19 0.76
C VAL A 215 13.83 -7.36 1.44
N ASP A 216 14.58 -8.38 1.84
CA ASP A 216 14.06 -9.46 2.68
C ASP A 216 14.11 -9.03 4.16
N LEU A 217 12.96 -9.05 4.82
CA LEU A 217 12.81 -8.84 6.26
C LEU A 217 12.36 -10.15 6.93
N ARG A 218 12.93 -10.45 8.09
CA ARG A 218 12.58 -11.61 8.89
C ARG A 218 11.61 -11.18 10.01
N SER A 219 10.47 -11.86 10.11
CA SER A 219 9.61 -11.85 11.30
C SER A 219 9.87 -13.11 12.09
N GLY A 220 10.46 -12.92 13.26
CA GLY A 220 10.69 -13.90 14.28
C GLY A 220 9.47 -14.25 15.12
N THR A 221 9.73 -15.08 16.13
CA THR A 221 8.78 -15.48 17.16
C THR A 221 9.24 -14.93 18.51
N ALA A 222 8.32 -14.40 19.31
CA ALA A 222 8.63 -13.87 20.63
C ALA A 222 9.40 -14.90 21.48
N GLY A 223 10.51 -14.45 22.09
CA GLY A 223 11.36 -15.30 22.95
C GLY A 223 12.32 -16.24 22.22
N SER A 224 12.31 -16.26 20.89
CA SER A 224 13.34 -16.95 20.10
C SER A 224 14.72 -16.35 20.39
N GLN A 225 15.74 -17.20 20.40
CA GLN A 225 17.14 -16.77 20.56
C GLN A 225 17.87 -16.58 19.22
N THR A 226 17.17 -16.79 18.10
CA THR A 226 17.75 -16.70 16.74
C THR A 226 17.00 -15.78 15.79
N ALA A 227 15.73 -15.46 16.10
CA ALA A 227 14.89 -14.52 15.37
C ALA A 227 13.68 -14.14 16.25
N ASN A 228 13.74 -13.01 16.93
CA ASN A 228 12.68 -12.52 17.82
C ASN A 228 12.10 -11.16 17.39
N ASP A 229 12.61 -10.55 16.33
CA ASP A 229 12.05 -9.39 15.64
C ASP A 229 10.59 -9.65 15.27
N ARG A 230 9.68 -8.74 15.60
CA ARG A 230 8.30 -8.82 15.14
C ARG A 230 8.05 -7.78 14.09
N VAL A 231 7.59 -8.23 12.91
CA VAL A 231 7.33 -7.35 11.77
C VAL A 231 5.83 -7.27 11.51
N VAL A 232 5.34 -6.04 11.42
CA VAL A 232 4.01 -5.71 10.88
C VAL A 232 4.22 -4.83 9.66
N TRP A 233 3.48 -5.07 8.58
CA TRP A 233 3.64 -4.33 7.32
C TRP A 233 2.36 -3.64 6.87
N ILE A 234 2.54 -2.69 5.95
CA ILE A 234 1.48 -2.00 5.21
C ILE A 234 1.63 -2.40 3.74
N SER A 235 0.56 -2.94 3.14
CA SER A 235 0.55 -3.20 1.69
C SER A 235 0.17 -1.97 0.88
N GLY A 236 0.51 -1.95 -0.41
CA GLY A 236 0.09 -0.88 -1.33
C GLY A 236 -1.42 -0.68 -1.36
N ARG A 237 -2.18 -1.79 -1.37
CA ARG A 237 -3.65 -1.76 -1.31
C ARG A 237 -4.16 -1.18 0.01
N GLU A 238 -3.63 -1.62 1.15
CA GLU A 238 -4.06 -1.12 2.46
C GLU A 238 -3.85 0.40 2.60
N LEU A 239 -2.71 0.89 2.11
CA LEU A 239 -2.38 2.31 2.06
C LEU A 239 -3.44 3.10 1.29
N PHE A 240 -3.78 2.65 0.07
CA PHE A 240 -4.72 3.36 -0.80
C PHE A 240 -6.18 3.11 -0.49
N ASP A 241 -6.54 2.01 0.16
CA ASP A 241 -7.91 1.79 0.66
C ASP A 241 -8.26 2.80 1.76
N ARG A 242 -7.28 3.28 2.55
CA ARG A 242 -7.52 4.41 3.47
C ARG A 242 -7.69 5.72 2.72
N VAL A 243 -6.84 5.99 1.73
CA VAL A 243 -6.91 7.22 0.91
C VAL A 243 -8.25 7.30 0.20
N ASP A 244 -8.70 6.21 -0.39
CA ASP A 244 -9.91 6.11 -1.21
C ASP A 244 -11.20 6.33 -0.40
N LYS A 245 -11.19 5.96 0.89
CA LYS A 245 -12.31 6.20 1.81
C LYS A 245 -12.48 7.67 2.19
N ARG A 246 -11.54 8.55 1.86
CA ARG A 246 -11.69 9.98 2.14
C ARG A 246 -12.73 10.59 1.20
N ALA A 247 -13.65 11.38 1.76
CA ALA A 247 -14.72 12.03 0.99
C ALA A 247 -14.23 12.99 -0.11
N ASP A 248 -13.02 13.51 0.03
CA ASP A 248 -12.39 14.48 -0.87
C ASP A 248 -11.36 13.86 -1.82
N PHE A 249 -11.25 12.52 -1.84
CA PHE A 249 -10.38 11.83 -2.77
C PHE A 249 -11.03 11.63 -4.15
N ALA A 250 -12.28 11.15 -4.20
CA ALA A 250 -12.99 11.02 -5.47
C ALA A 250 -13.17 12.37 -6.20
N PRO A 251 -13.54 13.48 -5.54
CA PRO A 251 -13.55 14.81 -6.17
C PRO A 251 -12.18 15.23 -6.72
N LEU A 252 -11.09 14.93 -6.01
CA LEU A 252 -9.73 15.22 -6.49
C LEU A 252 -9.42 14.48 -7.78
N LEU A 253 -9.71 13.17 -7.80
CA LEU A 253 -9.42 12.33 -8.95
C LEU A 253 -10.28 12.70 -10.15
N ASN A 254 -11.57 12.99 -9.93
CA ASN A 254 -12.46 13.51 -10.97
C ASN A 254 -11.97 14.86 -11.51
N GLY A 255 -11.49 15.76 -10.64
CA GLY A 255 -10.87 17.01 -11.06
C GLY A 255 -9.64 16.80 -11.94
N LEU A 256 -8.80 15.80 -11.65
CA LEU A 256 -7.68 15.43 -12.52
C LEU A 256 -8.14 14.93 -13.89
N ILE A 257 -9.18 14.09 -13.91
CA ILE A 257 -9.75 13.54 -15.15
C ILE A 257 -10.31 14.66 -16.03
N ASP A 258 -11.04 15.60 -15.42
CA ASP A 258 -11.61 16.75 -16.13
C ASP A 258 -10.52 17.71 -16.63
N GLU A 259 -9.51 18.00 -15.81
CA GLU A 259 -8.35 18.81 -16.23
C GLU A 259 -7.62 18.18 -17.42
N MET A 260 -7.43 16.85 -17.40
CA MET A 260 -6.80 16.14 -18.50
C MET A 260 -7.66 16.14 -19.78
N ALA A 261 -8.97 15.96 -19.66
CA ALA A 261 -9.88 16.05 -20.80
C ALA A 261 -9.88 17.46 -21.41
N ASN A 262 -9.94 18.51 -20.58
CA ASN A 262 -9.86 19.90 -21.03
C ASN A 262 -8.53 20.20 -21.72
N CYS A 263 -7.42 19.76 -21.12
CA CYS A 263 -6.08 19.89 -21.66
C CYS A 263 -5.97 19.30 -23.07
N LEU A 264 -6.46 18.07 -23.27
CA LEU A 264 -6.47 17.38 -24.56
C LEU A 264 -7.46 17.97 -25.56
N GLY A 265 -8.50 18.70 -25.10
CA GLY A 265 -9.43 19.41 -25.99
C GLY A 265 -8.76 20.54 -26.79
N TYR A 266 -7.74 21.20 -26.22
CA TYR A 266 -7.00 22.24 -26.94
C TYR A 266 -6.07 21.68 -28.03
N GLY A 267 -5.67 20.42 -27.92
CA GLY A 267 -4.75 19.77 -28.85
C GLY A 267 -4.67 18.28 -28.58
N LEU A 268 -4.76 17.49 -29.64
CA LEU A 268 -4.74 16.04 -29.60
C LEU A 268 -3.37 15.53 -30.09
N PRO A 269 -2.33 15.53 -29.24
CA PRO A 269 -1.03 14.99 -29.62
C PRO A 269 -1.14 13.50 -29.92
N ALA A 270 -0.14 12.97 -30.64
CA ALA A 270 -0.03 11.54 -30.86
C ALA A 270 0.12 10.81 -29.51
N PRO A 271 -0.64 9.73 -29.26
CA PRO A 271 -0.51 8.94 -28.04
C PRO A 271 0.93 8.42 -27.84
N ALA A 272 1.35 8.26 -26.59
CA ALA A 272 2.55 7.48 -26.28
C ALA A 272 2.26 5.98 -26.37
N LEU A 273 3.26 5.18 -26.77
CA LEU A 273 3.10 3.76 -27.06
C LEU A 273 1.94 3.50 -28.03
N ALA A 274 1.82 4.35 -29.06
CA ALA A 274 0.68 4.33 -29.96
C ALA A 274 0.57 3.04 -30.78
N VAL A 275 -0.65 2.52 -30.87
CA VAL A 275 -1.08 1.51 -31.83
C VAL A 275 -2.08 2.17 -32.77
N THR A 276 -1.95 1.91 -34.08
CA THR A 276 -2.91 2.41 -35.07
C THR A 276 -3.90 1.32 -35.43
N LEU A 277 -5.19 1.56 -35.19
CA LEU A 277 -6.29 0.65 -35.53
C LEU A 277 -7.32 1.44 -36.35
N GLY A 278 -7.74 0.93 -37.51
CA GLY A 278 -8.71 1.62 -38.36
C GLY A 278 -8.29 3.04 -38.81
N GLY A 279 -6.99 3.34 -38.84
CA GLY A 279 -6.48 4.68 -39.16
C GLY A 279 -6.50 5.69 -37.99
N HIS A 280 -6.86 5.26 -36.79
CA HIS A 280 -6.88 6.07 -35.57
C HIS A 280 -5.81 5.60 -34.58
N ALA A 281 -5.27 6.53 -33.79
CA ALA A 281 -4.19 6.24 -32.86
C ALA A 281 -4.72 6.03 -31.44
N PHE A 282 -4.26 4.98 -30.79
CA PHE A 282 -4.64 4.54 -29.44
C PHE A 282 -3.38 4.37 -28.60
N GLY A 283 -3.40 4.78 -27.34
CA GLY A 283 -2.29 4.56 -26.44
C GLY A 283 -2.44 5.22 -25.09
N LEU A 284 -1.32 5.63 -24.53
CA LEU A 284 -1.27 6.44 -23.32
C LEU A 284 -1.33 7.92 -23.68
N VAL A 285 -1.88 8.73 -22.79
CA VAL A 285 -1.69 10.17 -22.86
C VAL A 285 -0.17 10.46 -22.80
N PRO A 286 0.40 11.18 -23.78
CA PRO A 286 1.84 11.28 -23.93
C PRO A 286 2.49 12.12 -22.82
N ASN A 287 3.65 11.71 -22.33
CA ASN A 287 4.41 12.50 -21.35
C ASN A 287 5.40 13.41 -22.08
N THR A 288 4.97 14.60 -22.50
CA THR A 288 5.84 15.52 -23.22
C THR A 288 6.48 16.51 -22.23
N THR A 289 7.70 16.25 -21.74
CA THR A 289 8.87 17.17 -21.82
C THR A 289 10.08 16.57 -21.11
N THR A 290 11.24 16.93 -21.64
CA THR A 290 12.60 16.85 -21.05
C THR A 290 12.79 17.74 -19.81
N SER A 291 11.76 18.45 -19.32
CA SER A 291 11.85 19.45 -18.24
C SER A 291 10.82 19.31 -17.11
N GLY A 292 10.02 18.23 -17.07
CA GLY A 292 9.13 17.94 -15.94
C GLY A 292 7.78 18.68 -15.93
N THR A 293 7.46 19.44 -16.98
CA THR A 293 6.13 20.04 -17.22
C THR A 293 5.32 19.19 -18.22
N PRO A 294 4.04 18.89 -18.01
CA PRO A 294 3.23 18.20 -19.00
C PRO A 294 2.99 19.16 -20.17
N SER A 295 3.61 18.95 -21.32
CA SER A 295 3.31 19.68 -22.57
C SER A 295 2.25 18.99 -23.42
N ILE A 296 1.34 18.25 -22.77
CA ILE A 296 0.11 17.77 -23.40
C ILE A 296 -0.80 18.98 -23.67
N CYS A 297 -0.75 19.98 -22.79
CA CYS A 297 -1.54 21.20 -22.89
C CYS A 297 -0.75 22.28 -23.64
N PRO A 298 -1.40 23.12 -24.45
CA PRO A 298 -0.69 24.00 -25.38
C PRO A 298 0.16 25.07 -24.67
N PRO A 299 1.12 25.68 -25.37
CA PRO A 299 1.86 26.87 -24.93
C PRO A 299 0.99 28.15 -24.82
N SER A 300 -0.34 28.03 -24.86
CA SER A 300 -1.31 29.12 -25.09
C SER A 300 -1.59 30.05 -23.91
N GLY A 301 -0.71 30.10 -22.91
CA GLY A 301 -0.80 31.06 -21.80
C GLY A 301 -1.76 30.68 -20.66
N ASN A 302 -2.53 29.59 -20.79
CA ASN A 302 -3.25 28.98 -19.66
C ASN A 302 -2.35 27.95 -18.97
N SER A 303 -1.88 28.26 -17.76
CA SER A 303 -1.07 27.36 -16.95
C SER A 303 -1.95 26.29 -16.30
N VAL A 304 -1.70 25.00 -16.59
CA VAL A 304 -2.15 23.91 -15.71
C VAL A 304 -1.55 24.17 -14.34
N SER A 305 -2.36 24.07 -13.28
CA SER A 305 -1.83 24.28 -11.93
C SER A 305 -0.70 23.29 -11.66
N ALA A 306 0.34 23.72 -10.95
CA ALA A 306 1.44 22.84 -10.55
C ALA A 306 0.92 21.59 -9.79
N ASP A 307 -0.24 21.73 -9.15
CA ASP A 307 -0.91 20.72 -8.33
C ASP A 307 -1.38 19.56 -9.20
N TYR A 308 -2.13 19.87 -10.26
CA TYR A 308 -2.57 18.89 -11.23
C TYR A 308 -1.40 18.28 -11.99
N ILE A 309 -0.31 19.01 -12.20
CA ILE A 309 0.92 18.45 -12.78
C ILE A 309 1.49 17.33 -11.91
N GLN A 310 1.65 17.51 -10.60
CA GLN A 310 2.20 16.45 -9.75
C GLN A 310 1.21 15.29 -9.59
N LEU A 311 -0.08 15.59 -9.44
CA LEU A 311 -1.11 14.56 -9.40
C LEU A 311 -1.12 13.75 -10.71
N TRP A 312 -1.01 14.41 -11.87
CA TRP A 312 -0.83 13.76 -13.16
C TRP A 312 0.37 12.81 -13.15
N ARG A 313 1.54 13.24 -12.66
CA ARG A 313 2.74 12.37 -12.65
C ARG A 313 2.53 11.08 -11.87
N ASN A 314 1.79 11.16 -10.76
CA ASN A 314 1.44 10.02 -9.93
C ASN A 314 0.39 9.08 -10.57
N TRP A 315 -0.59 9.64 -11.28
CA TRP A 315 -1.78 8.91 -11.73
C TRP A 315 -1.79 8.59 -13.24
N ARG A 316 -0.84 9.13 -14.02
CA ARG A 316 -0.84 9.06 -15.49
C ARG A 316 -0.93 7.67 -16.10
N GLU A 317 -0.43 6.66 -15.41
CA GLU A 317 -0.41 5.28 -15.92
C GLU A 317 -1.83 4.71 -16.10
N LEU A 318 -2.83 5.31 -15.44
CA LEU A 318 -4.23 4.92 -15.50
C LEU A 318 -4.98 5.53 -16.69
N PHE A 319 -4.39 6.50 -17.40
CA PHE A 319 -5.05 7.19 -18.50
C PHE A 319 -4.73 6.52 -19.84
N ARG A 320 -5.79 6.06 -20.52
CA ARG A 320 -5.80 5.60 -21.91
C ARG A 320 -6.43 6.66 -22.78
N TYR A 321 -5.92 6.81 -23.99
CA TYR A 321 -6.31 7.88 -24.89
C TYR A 321 -6.31 7.45 -26.35
N MET A 322 -7.35 7.84 -27.07
CA MET A 322 -7.50 7.67 -28.51
C MET A 322 -7.72 9.04 -29.17
N SER A 323 -7.03 9.28 -30.28
CA SER A 323 -7.21 10.47 -31.11
C SER A 323 -7.79 10.11 -32.49
N CYS A 324 -8.81 10.84 -32.92
CA CYS A 324 -9.31 10.75 -34.30
C CYS A 324 -8.27 11.32 -35.28
N SER A 325 -8.22 10.71 -36.47
CA SER A 325 -7.32 11.15 -37.53
C SER A 325 -7.75 12.52 -38.06
N GLY A 326 -6.78 13.38 -38.33
CA GLY A 326 -7.02 14.75 -38.80
C GLY A 326 -7.81 15.64 -37.82
N GLY A 327 -7.98 15.22 -36.56
CA GLY A 327 -8.76 15.96 -35.57
C GLY A 327 -10.26 16.02 -35.87
N THR A 328 -10.78 15.09 -36.68
CA THR A 328 -12.21 14.97 -37.03
C THR A 328 -13.03 14.40 -35.88
N GLN A 329 -14.34 14.63 -35.84
CA GLN A 329 -15.25 13.95 -34.90
C GLN A 329 -15.58 12.53 -35.41
N CYS A 330 -14.69 11.57 -35.18
CA CYS A 330 -14.82 10.19 -35.64
C CYS A 330 -15.44 9.24 -34.61
N ALA A 331 -15.44 9.64 -33.33
CA ALA A 331 -15.85 8.79 -32.22
C ALA A 331 -17.12 9.30 -31.53
N THR A 332 -17.76 8.44 -30.74
CA THR A 332 -18.83 8.82 -29.84
C THR A 332 -18.53 8.37 -28.40
N VAL A 333 -18.90 9.21 -27.43
CA VAL A 333 -18.92 8.86 -26.00
C VAL A 333 -20.30 9.18 -25.47
N ASN A 334 -21.04 8.18 -24.99
CA ASN A 334 -22.41 8.36 -24.50
C ASN A 334 -23.29 9.14 -25.53
N ALA A 335 -23.16 8.78 -26.81
CA ALA A 335 -23.79 9.41 -27.98
C ALA A 335 -23.32 10.83 -28.35
N ALA A 336 -22.43 11.47 -27.60
CA ALA A 336 -21.81 12.74 -28.00
C ALA A 336 -20.68 12.49 -29.02
N ALA A 337 -20.61 13.31 -30.08
CA ALA A 337 -19.57 13.21 -31.10
C ALA A 337 -18.24 13.84 -30.62
N CYS A 338 -17.14 13.08 -30.72
CA CYS A 338 -15.86 13.41 -30.12
C CYS A 338 -14.72 13.32 -31.15
N ARG A 339 -13.73 14.20 -31.00
CA ARG A 339 -12.46 14.16 -31.73
C ARG A 339 -11.45 13.18 -31.12
N GLY A 340 -11.77 12.66 -29.94
CA GLY A 340 -10.99 11.65 -29.26
C GLY A 340 -11.73 11.12 -28.04
N VAL A 341 -11.15 10.12 -27.40
CA VAL A 341 -11.70 9.50 -26.20
C VAL A 341 -10.59 9.39 -25.16
N LEU A 342 -10.88 9.88 -23.95
CA LEU A 342 -10.02 9.68 -22.79
C LEU A 342 -10.71 8.68 -21.86
N ILE A 343 -9.98 7.66 -21.44
CA ILE A 343 -10.45 6.65 -20.48
C ILE A 343 -9.51 6.66 -19.30
N PHE A 344 -10.06 6.73 -18.09
CA PHE A 344 -9.33 6.52 -16.85
C PHE A 344 -9.69 5.15 -16.31
N GLY A 345 -8.71 4.26 -16.22
CA GLY A 345 -8.90 2.92 -15.68
C GLY A 345 -9.10 2.94 -14.17
N GLY A 346 -10.10 2.23 -13.68
CA GLY A 346 -10.35 2.13 -12.24
C GLY A 346 -9.28 1.35 -11.48
N LYS A 347 -9.56 1.03 -10.22
CA LYS A 347 -8.78 0.07 -9.43
C LYS A 347 -8.75 -1.28 -10.16
N ARG A 348 -7.65 -2.00 -10.00
CA ARG A 348 -7.43 -3.29 -10.65
C ARG A 348 -8.59 -4.28 -10.40
N ALA A 349 -9.18 -4.76 -11.47
CA ALA A 349 -10.16 -5.85 -11.45
C ALA A 349 -9.49 -7.23 -11.40
N SER A 350 -10.27 -8.26 -11.11
CA SER A 350 -9.77 -9.65 -11.11
C SER A 350 -9.19 -10.03 -12.47
N GLY A 351 -7.98 -10.60 -12.48
CA GLY A 351 -7.28 -11.04 -13.69
C GLY A 351 -6.42 -9.97 -14.38
N GLN A 352 -6.52 -8.70 -13.97
CA GLN A 352 -5.58 -7.67 -14.41
C GLN A 352 -4.27 -7.77 -13.61
N SER A 353 -3.13 -7.42 -14.23
CA SER A 353 -1.83 -7.24 -13.54
C SER A 353 -1.26 -5.87 -13.89
N ARG A 354 -0.63 -5.18 -12.94
CA ARG A 354 -0.03 -3.84 -13.15
C ARG A 354 1.35 -3.71 -12.48
N ALA A 355 2.08 -4.82 -12.36
CA ALA A 355 3.33 -4.90 -11.60
C ALA A 355 4.57 -4.57 -12.46
N THR A 356 4.62 -5.07 -13.69
CA THR A 356 5.78 -4.90 -14.59
C THR A 356 5.58 -3.80 -15.63
N ALA A 357 6.66 -3.39 -16.32
CA ALA A 357 6.54 -2.44 -17.43
C ALA A 357 5.67 -3.00 -18.58
N ALA A 358 5.77 -4.31 -18.86
CA ALA A 358 4.95 -4.97 -19.87
C ALA A 358 3.47 -5.00 -19.46
N ASP A 359 3.19 -5.29 -18.19
CA ASP A 359 1.83 -5.23 -17.64
C ASP A 359 1.24 -3.84 -17.83
N LYS A 360 2.01 -2.80 -17.47
CA LYS A 360 1.57 -1.41 -17.51
C LYS A 360 1.31 -0.91 -18.93
N ALA A 361 1.99 -1.46 -19.94
CA ALA A 361 1.77 -1.11 -21.35
C ALA A 361 0.48 -1.71 -21.94
N SER A 362 -0.04 -2.80 -21.36
CA SER A 362 -1.24 -3.46 -21.87
C SER A 362 -2.52 -2.72 -21.45
N ALA A 363 -3.37 -2.33 -22.41
CA ALA A 363 -4.68 -1.74 -22.11
C ALA A 363 -5.64 -2.73 -21.42
N ALA A 364 -5.49 -4.03 -21.67
CA ALA A 364 -6.30 -5.08 -21.02
C ALA A 364 -6.10 -5.16 -19.51
N ASN A 365 -4.98 -4.64 -19.01
CA ASN A 365 -4.72 -4.56 -17.59
C ASN A 365 -5.37 -3.35 -16.92
N TYR A 366 -6.00 -2.45 -17.68
CA TYR A 366 -6.59 -1.22 -17.17
C TYR A 366 -8.06 -1.11 -17.47
N LEU A 367 -8.45 -1.50 -18.69
CA LEU A 367 -9.83 -1.42 -19.16
C LEU A 367 -10.56 -2.73 -18.91
N GLU A 368 -11.88 -2.64 -18.72
CA GLU A 368 -12.75 -3.78 -18.49
C GLU A 368 -14.02 -3.76 -19.36
N GLY A 369 -14.71 -4.91 -19.42
CA GLY A 369 -16.00 -5.06 -20.07
C GLY A 369 -16.07 -4.54 -21.52
N THR A 370 -17.12 -3.80 -21.82
CA THR A 370 -17.37 -3.24 -23.16
C THR A 370 -16.29 -2.25 -23.60
N LEU A 371 -15.71 -1.48 -22.67
CA LEU A 371 -14.66 -0.51 -23.01
C LEU A 371 -13.39 -1.21 -23.51
N LEU A 372 -12.99 -2.32 -22.87
CA LEU A 372 -11.89 -3.14 -23.36
C LEU A 372 -12.19 -3.75 -24.75
N GLY A 373 -13.41 -4.27 -24.95
CA GLY A 373 -13.84 -4.83 -26.22
C GLY A 373 -13.80 -3.80 -27.36
N THR A 374 -14.35 -2.60 -27.12
CA THR A 374 -14.31 -1.49 -28.08
C THR A 374 -12.87 -1.06 -28.37
N TRP A 375 -12.05 -0.89 -27.32
CA TRP A 375 -10.65 -0.47 -27.47
C TRP A 375 -9.82 -1.46 -28.32
N THR A 376 -9.89 -2.76 -28.01
CA THR A 376 -9.10 -3.80 -28.68
C THR A 376 -9.54 -4.03 -30.13
N ALA A 377 -10.82 -3.81 -30.45
CA ALA A 377 -11.35 -3.87 -31.80
C ALA A 377 -11.08 -2.60 -32.64
N GLY A 378 -10.49 -1.55 -32.06
CA GLY A 378 -10.36 -0.25 -32.72
C GLY A 378 -11.71 0.44 -32.95
N GLY A 379 -12.70 0.14 -32.11
CA GLY A 379 -14.04 0.70 -32.16
C GLY A 379 -14.08 2.18 -31.82
N LEU A 380 -15.13 2.84 -32.28
CA LEU A 380 -15.31 4.29 -32.17
C LEU A 380 -16.53 4.70 -31.33
N ASN A 381 -17.27 3.74 -30.77
CA ASN A 381 -18.46 4.00 -29.97
C ASN A 381 -18.24 3.54 -28.54
N TYR A 382 -18.04 4.51 -27.64
CA TYR A 382 -17.75 4.29 -26.24
C TYR A 382 -18.93 4.70 -25.37
N GLY A 383 -19.13 3.98 -24.27
CA GLY A 383 -20.14 4.29 -23.29
C GLY A 383 -19.69 3.83 -21.91
N GLY A 384 -20.07 4.60 -20.89
CA GLY A 384 -19.66 4.31 -19.52
C GLY A 384 -19.80 5.53 -18.60
N PRO A 385 -19.48 5.35 -17.32
CA PRO A 385 -19.54 6.43 -16.34
C PRO A 385 -18.68 7.63 -16.70
N ALA A 386 -19.22 8.81 -16.39
CA ALA A 386 -18.52 10.08 -16.53
C ALA A 386 -17.86 10.52 -15.22
N VAL A 387 -17.80 9.72 -14.17
CA VAL A 387 -17.05 10.06 -12.95
C VAL A 387 -16.55 8.79 -12.28
N TYR A 388 -15.42 8.89 -11.59
CA TYR A 388 -14.96 7.89 -10.66
C TYR A 388 -15.86 7.88 -9.43
N ASP A 389 -16.31 6.69 -9.03
CA ASP A 389 -17.13 6.44 -7.85
C ASP A 389 -16.47 5.38 -6.97
N PRO A 390 -16.09 5.70 -5.71
CA PRO A 390 -15.55 4.73 -4.76
C PRO A 390 -16.48 3.54 -4.47
N ALA A 391 -17.79 3.67 -4.71
CA ALA A 391 -18.73 2.55 -4.57
C ALA A 391 -18.57 1.51 -5.70
N SER A 392 -18.01 1.91 -6.84
CA SER A 392 -17.71 1.04 -7.99
C SER A 392 -16.26 1.26 -8.44
N PRO A 393 -15.27 0.93 -7.58
CA PRO A 393 -13.92 1.47 -7.71
C PRO A 393 -13.13 0.85 -8.86
N THR A 394 -13.57 -0.28 -9.42
CA THR A 394 -12.95 -0.88 -10.61
C THR A 394 -13.43 -0.24 -11.91
N THR A 395 -14.58 0.43 -11.88
CA THR A 395 -15.24 0.90 -13.09
C THR A 395 -14.45 2.01 -13.77
N ASP A 396 -14.19 1.79 -15.06
CA ASP A 396 -13.53 2.76 -15.92
C ASP A 396 -14.39 4.00 -16.14
N VAL A 397 -13.73 5.14 -16.22
CA VAL A 397 -14.36 6.44 -16.51
C VAL A 397 -14.03 6.84 -17.94
N VAL A 398 -15.03 7.30 -18.70
CA VAL A 398 -14.84 7.74 -20.09
C VAL A 398 -15.19 9.22 -20.27
N ARG A 399 -14.42 9.90 -21.12
CA ARG A 399 -14.58 11.32 -21.49
C ARG A 399 -14.54 11.49 -22.99
N CYS A 400 -15.47 12.30 -23.48
CA CYS A 400 -15.44 12.86 -24.82
C CYS A 400 -14.38 13.97 -24.89
N LEU A 401 -13.53 13.94 -25.91
CA LEU A 401 -12.58 15.02 -26.20
C LEU A 401 -13.10 15.83 -27.40
N ASN A 402 -13.30 17.13 -27.21
CA ASN A 402 -13.95 18.02 -28.18
C ASN A 402 -13.00 18.86 -29.02
#